data_AF-K1T7D5-F1
#
_entry.id   AF-K1T7D5-F1
#
_cell.length_a   1.000
_cell.length_b   1.000
_cell.length_c   1.000
_cell.angle_alpha   90.00
_cell.angle_beta   90.00
_cell.angle_gamma   90.00
#
_symmetry.space_group_name_H-M   'P 1'
#
loop_
_entity.id
_entity.type
_entity.pdbx_description
1 polymer ?
#
loop_
_entity_poly.entity_id
_entity_poly.type
_entity_poly.pdbx_seq_one_letter_code
_entity_poly.pdbx_strand_id
1 'polypeptide(L)'
;MSAPGETAATPMQPFFTVEMPPLMGVMTALILAFVLGLGMAYIHSDKLKGMMDDFKLIIERVISKVIIPLLPFYIFGIFLSMTQSGQVSGILGIFLKLIVIIFVMTVVLLLIQFSIAGLVARQNPLKMLRTMMTAYMTALGTQSSAATIPVTLAQTVKIGVRPEVAGFVVPLCATIHLSGSMMKIVACSLAVMMLSGLDVSMGTYSGFILLLGITMIAAPGVPGGAIMA
;
A
#
# COMPACT_ATOMS: atom_id res chain seq x y z
N MET A 1 -34.89 17.87 -33.01
CA MET A 1 -33.51 18.20 -33.43
C MET A 1 -32.59 17.31 -32.62
N SER A 2 -32.13 16.22 -33.22
CA SER A 2 -31.27 15.22 -32.59
C SER A 2 -29.81 15.66 -32.78
N ALA A 3 -29.03 15.72 -31.70
CA ALA A 3 -27.62 16.06 -31.76
C ALA A 3 -26.82 14.96 -32.50
N PRO A 4 -25.82 15.31 -33.32
CA PRO A 4 -25.05 14.35 -34.11
C PRO A 4 -24.09 13.55 -33.22
N GLY A 5 -23.85 12.30 -33.63
CA GLY A 5 -23.13 11.27 -32.90
C GLY A 5 -21.81 11.70 -32.27
N GLU A 6 -21.73 11.57 -30.95
CA GLU A 6 -20.47 11.26 -30.27
C GLU A 6 -20.01 9.91 -30.81
N THR A 7 -19.04 9.93 -31.73
CA THR A 7 -18.25 8.75 -32.08
C THR A 7 -17.56 8.29 -30.80
N ALA A 8 -18.14 7.29 -30.13
CA ALA A 8 -17.51 6.58 -29.04
C ALA A 8 -16.17 6.05 -29.55
N ALA A 9 -15.09 6.74 -29.21
CA ALA A 9 -13.75 6.38 -29.60
C ALA A 9 -13.48 4.93 -29.19
N THR A 10 -13.22 4.08 -30.19
CA THR A 10 -12.97 2.67 -29.98
C THR A 10 -11.68 2.53 -29.15
N PRO A 11 -11.72 1.83 -27.99
CA PRO A 11 -10.52 1.67 -27.17
C PRO A 11 -9.43 0.99 -27.98
N MET A 12 -8.19 1.47 -27.83
CA MET A 12 -7.05 0.91 -28.54
C MET A 12 -6.92 -0.58 -28.22
N GLN A 13 -6.97 -1.41 -29.26
CA GLN A 13 -6.83 -2.86 -29.09
C GLN A 13 -5.34 -3.20 -28.90
N PRO A 14 -5.00 -4.05 -27.92
CA PRO A 14 -3.64 -4.54 -27.77
C PRO A 14 -3.25 -5.41 -28.98
N PHE A 15 -1.99 -5.33 -29.41
CA PHE A 15 -1.46 -6.17 -30.50
C PHE A 15 -1.46 -7.66 -30.14
N PHE A 16 -1.29 -7.98 -28.86
CA PHE A 16 -1.42 -9.32 -28.31
C PHE A 16 -1.87 -9.23 -26.84
N THR A 17 -2.66 -10.20 -26.41
CA THR A 17 -3.10 -10.36 -25.02
C THR A 17 -2.44 -11.59 -24.43
N VAL A 18 -1.78 -11.41 -23.27
CA VAL A 18 -1.28 -12.52 -22.47
C VAL A 18 -2.15 -12.62 -21.23
N GLU A 19 -2.95 -13.66 -21.13
CA GLU A 19 -3.68 -13.95 -19.91
C GLU A 19 -2.71 -14.49 -18.85
N MET A 20 -2.66 -13.82 -17.70
CA MET A 20 -1.85 -14.24 -16.55
C MET A 20 -2.80 -14.56 -15.39
N PRO A 21 -3.55 -15.68 -15.46
CA PRO A 21 -4.45 -16.05 -14.37
C PRO A 21 -3.64 -16.27 -13.08
N PRO A 22 -4.18 -15.87 -11.92
CA PRO A 22 -3.51 -16.11 -10.65
C PRO A 22 -3.38 -17.62 -10.40
N LEU A 23 -2.22 -18.05 -9.90
CA LEU A 23 -1.94 -19.46 -9.61
C LEU A 23 -2.94 -20.06 -8.60
N MET A 24 -3.43 -19.24 -7.68
CA MET A 24 -4.44 -19.59 -6.69
C MET A 24 -5.20 -18.34 -6.26
N GLY A 25 -6.44 -18.52 -5.78
CA GLY A 25 -7.21 -17.41 -5.22
C GLY A 25 -6.59 -16.87 -3.92
N VAL A 26 -6.84 -15.57 -3.63
CA VAL A 26 -6.28 -14.87 -2.47
C VAL A 26 -6.56 -15.59 -1.15
N MET A 27 -7.78 -16.08 -0.95
CA MET A 27 -8.15 -16.81 0.27
C MET A 27 -7.36 -18.12 0.43
N THR A 28 -7.21 -18.88 -0.65
CA THR A 28 -6.46 -20.14 -0.65
C THR A 28 -4.98 -19.87 -0.37
N ALA A 29 -4.40 -18.84 -0.98
CA ALA A 29 -3.03 -18.41 -0.73
C ALA A 29 -2.79 -18.05 0.74
N LEU A 30 -3.73 -17.31 1.35
CA LEU A 30 -3.60 -16.88 2.75
C LEU A 30 -3.71 -18.03 3.74
N ILE A 31 -4.68 -18.93 3.54
CA ILE A 31 -4.82 -20.12 4.39
C ILE A 31 -3.55 -20.97 4.29
N LEU A 32 -3.02 -21.17 3.07
CA LEU A 32 -1.78 -21.91 2.86
C LEU A 32 -0.58 -21.24 3.56
N ALA A 33 -0.40 -19.94 3.36
CA ALA A 33 0.68 -19.18 4.00
C ALA A 33 0.60 -19.24 5.52
N PHE A 34 -0.61 -19.16 6.09
CA PHE A 34 -0.82 -19.25 7.54
C PHE A 34 -0.49 -20.64 8.11
N VAL A 35 -0.97 -21.71 7.45
CA VAL A 35 -0.69 -23.09 7.84
C VAL A 35 0.80 -23.39 7.75
N LEU A 36 1.47 -22.99 6.67
CA LEU A 36 2.92 -23.15 6.52
C LEU A 36 3.68 -22.35 7.57
N GLY A 37 3.29 -21.09 7.81
CA GLY A 37 3.91 -20.23 8.81
C GLY A 37 3.83 -20.81 10.23
N LEU A 38 2.64 -21.22 10.67
CA LEU A 38 2.45 -21.86 11.98
C LEU A 38 3.15 -23.22 12.06
N GLY A 39 3.07 -24.03 11.00
CA GLY A 39 3.72 -25.32 10.92
C GLY A 39 5.24 -25.20 11.10
N MET A 40 5.87 -24.27 10.39
CA MET A 40 7.31 -23.97 10.51
C MET A 40 7.69 -23.53 11.93
N ALA A 41 6.89 -22.65 12.53
CA ALA A 41 7.12 -22.18 13.89
C ALA A 41 6.98 -23.30 14.94
N TYR A 42 6.01 -24.20 14.77
CA TYR A 42 5.80 -25.33 15.67
C TYR A 42 6.94 -26.36 15.59
N ILE A 43 7.36 -26.74 14.39
CA ILE A 43 8.41 -27.76 14.20
C ILE A 43 9.83 -27.20 14.31
N HIS A 44 9.99 -25.87 14.48
CA HIS A 44 11.28 -25.17 14.57
C HIS A 44 12.20 -25.49 13.38
N SER A 45 11.63 -25.57 12.16
CA SER A 45 12.38 -25.95 10.96
C SER A 45 13.12 -24.76 10.34
N ASP A 46 14.43 -24.70 10.55
CA ASP A 46 15.29 -23.68 9.93
C ASP A 46 15.40 -23.83 8.40
N LYS A 47 15.36 -25.07 7.88
CA LYS A 47 15.48 -25.33 6.42
C LYS A 47 14.30 -24.77 5.64
N LEU A 48 13.08 -25.11 6.06
CA LEU A 48 11.87 -24.64 5.38
C LEU A 48 11.72 -23.12 5.47
N LYS A 49 12.09 -22.54 6.62
CA LYS A 49 12.12 -21.09 6.81
C LYS A 49 13.11 -20.42 5.83
N GLY A 50 14.34 -20.92 5.73
CA GLY A 50 15.32 -20.39 4.79
C GLY A 50 14.85 -20.45 3.33
N MET A 51 14.21 -21.56 2.94
CA MET A 51 13.63 -21.69 1.60
C MET A 51 12.50 -20.67 1.34
N MET A 52 11.67 -20.38 2.34
CA MET A 52 10.62 -19.36 2.24
C MET A 52 11.20 -17.94 2.17
N ASP A 53 12.28 -17.67 2.90
CA ASP A 53 12.99 -16.39 2.84
C ASP A 53 13.64 -16.17 1.46
N ASP A 54 14.24 -17.20 0.87
CA ASP A 54 14.78 -17.16 -0.50
C ASP A 54 13.66 -16.96 -1.54
N PHE A 55 12.53 -17.65 -1.38
CA PHE A 55 11.38 -17.48 -2.26
C PHE A 55 10.83 -16.05 -2.21
N LYS A 56 10.67 -15.49 -1.01
CA LYS A 56 10.32 -14.08 -0.81
C LYS A 56 11.31 -13.15 -1.54
N LEU A 57 12.61 -13.41 -1.41
CA LEU A 57 13.64 -12.59 -2.06
C LEU A 57 13.54 -12.63 -3.60
N ILE A 58 13.21 -13.80 -4.17
CA ILE A 58 12.96 -13.94 -5.62
C ILE A 58 11.79 -13.03 -6.04
N ILE A 59 10.67 -13.07 -5.32
CA ILE A 59 9.50 -12.22 -5.61
C ILE A 59 9.86 -10.73 -5.50
N GLU A 60 10.53 -10.32 -4.43
CA GLU A 60 10.99 -8.93 -4.26
C GLU A 60 11.90 -8.47 -5.41
N ARG A 61 12.80 -9.35 -5.88
CA ARG A 61 13.69 -9.07 -7.02
C ARG A 61 12.93 -8.95 -8.33
N VAL A 62 11.94 -9.80 -8.59
CA VAL A 62 11.09 -9.70 -9.78
C VAL A 62 10.31 -8.39 -9.77
N ILE A 63 9.68 -8.03 -8.65
CA ILE A 63 8.95 -6.76 -8.52
C ILE A 63 9.89 -5.58 -8.79
N SER A 64 11.01 -5.53 -8.08
CA SER A 64 11.92 -4.37 -8.12
C SER A 64 12.71 -4.23 -9.42
N LYS A 65 13.09 -5.33 -10.07
CA LYS A 65 13.95 -5.33 -11.27
C LYS A 65 13.21 -5.50 -12.59
N VAL A 66 11.99 -6.03 -12.57
CA VAL A 66 11.20 -6.29 -13.78
C VAL A 66 9.93 -5.46 -13.79
N ILE A 67 9.08 -5.58 -12.77
CA ILE A 67 7.76 -4.94 -12.77
C ILE A 67 7.89 -3.41 -12.66
N ILE A 68 8.63 -2.90 -11.67
CA ILE A 68 8.77 -1.45 -11.44
C ILE A 68 9.35 -0.73 -12.67
N PRO A 69 10.43 -1.21 -13.33
CA PRO A 69 10.93 -0.59 -14.55
C PRO A 69 9.96 -0.64 -15.75
N LEU A 70 9.03 -1.59 -15.79
CA LEU A 70 8.01 -1.69 -16.84
C LEU A 70 6.77 -0.82 -16.57
N LEU A 71 6.50 -0.47 -15.31
CA LEU A 71 5.34 0.37 -14.93
C LEU A 71 5.23 1.68 -15.74
N PRO A 72 6.30 2.44 -16.03
CA PRO A 72 6.19 3.66 -16.84
C PRO A 72 5.59 3.43 -18.23
N PHE A 73 5.93 2.33 -18.90
CA PHE A 73 5.39 1.99 -20.22
C PHE A 73 3.90 1.61 -20.12
N TYR A 74 3.54 0.86 -19.08
CA TYR A 74 2.14 0.52 -18.82
C TYR A 74 1.30 1.77 -18.55
N ILE A 75 1.79 2.66 -17.68
CA ILE A 75 1.13 3.94 -17.36
C ILE A 75 0.99 4.79 -18.63
N PHE A 76 2.05 4.89 -19.44
CA PHE A 76 1.98 5.58 -20.73
C PHE A 76 0.87 5.03 -21.64
N GLY A 77 0.75 3.70 -21.76
CA GLY A 77 -0.32 3.06 -22.53
C GLY A 77 -1.72 3.42 -22.03
N ILE A 78 -1.93 3.45 -20.71
CA ILE A 78 -3.20 3.88 -20.10
C ILE A 78 -3.52 5.34 -20.46
N PHE A 79 -2.55 6.25 -20.30
CA PHE A 79 -2.75 7.67 -20.65
C PHE A 79 -2.99 7.88 -22.15
N LEU A 80 -2.33 7.11 -23.01
CA LEU A 80 -2.54 7.16 -24.45
C LEU A 80 -3.97 6.72 -24.81
N SER A 81 -4.43 5.59 -24.25
CA SER A 81 -5.80 5.10 -24.45
C SER A 81 -6.84 6.09 -23.92
N MET A 82 -6.60 6.70 -22.76
CA MET A 82 -7.48 7.70 -22.17
C MET A 82 -7.56 8.99 -23.00
N THR A 83 -6.45 9.37 -23.64
CA THR A 83 -6.39 10.52 -24.56
C THR A 83 -7.20 10.28 -25.82
N GLN A 84 -7.12 9.08 -26.39
CA GLN A 84 -7.94 8.68 -27.53
C GLN A 84 -9.43 8.62 -27.18
N SER A 85 -9.78 8.15 -25.99
CA SER A 85 -11.18 8.05 -25.56
C SER A 85 -11.84 9.38 -25.21
N GLY A 86 -11.10 10.50 -25.19
CA GLY A 86 -11.60 11.81 -24.79
C GLY A 86 -11.90 11.93 -23.29
N GLN A 87 -11.58 10.91 -22.49
CA GLN A 87 -11.95 10.85 -21.06
C GLN A 87 -10.93 11.51 -20.12
N VAL A 88 -9.83 12.05 -20.66
CA VAL A 88 -8.69 12.60 -19.89
C VAL A 88 -9.14 13.58 -18.81
N SER A 89 -9.94 14.58 -19.18
CA SER A 89 -10.35 15.64 -18.25
C SER A 89 -11.21 15.09 -17.10
N GLY A 90 -12.17 14.23 -17.41
CA GLY A 90 -13.07 13.64 -16.42
C GLY A 90 -12.33 12.72 -15.44
N ILE A 91 -11.52 11.80 -15.97
CA ILE A 91 -10.77 10.82 -15.17
C ILE A 91 -9.68 11.51 -14.34
N LEU A 92 -8.91 12.44 -14.93
CA LEU A 92 -7.87 13.17 -14.21
C LEU A 92 -8.45 14.04 -13.08
N GLY A 93 -9.63 14.64 -13.30
CA GLY A 93 -10.35 15.39 -12.27
C GLY A 93 -10.75 14.51 -11.07
N ILE A 94 -11.14 13.26 -11.30
CA ILE A 94 -11.45 12.29 -10.25
C ILE A 94 -10.16 11.88 -9.50
N PHE A 95 -9.08 11.58 -10.23
CA PHE A 95 -7.79 11.24 -9.61
C PHE A 95 -7.24 12.37 -8.72
N LEU A 96 -7.32 13.63 -9.18
CA LEU A 96 -6.90 14.78 -8.37
C LEU A 96 -7.71 14.89 -7.08
N LYS A 97 -9.04 14.72 -7.15
CA LYS A 97 -9.90 14.69 -5.95
C LYS A 97 -9.51 13.56 -5.00
N LEU A 98 -9.24 12.36 -5.53
CA LEU A 98 -8.80 11.22 -4.73
C LEU A 98 -7.46 11.48 -4.02
N ILE A 99 -6.49 12.06 -4.72
CA ILE A 99 -5.18 12.42 -4.14
C ILE A 99 -5.37 13.40 -2.98
N VAL A 100 -6.18 14.45 -3.17
CA VAL A 100 -6.47 15.43 -2.12
C VAL A 100 -7.14 14.77 -0.92
N ILE A 101 -8.16 13.94 -1.14
CA ILE A 101 -8.85 13.20 -0.07
C ILE A 101 -7.86 12.33 0.71
N ILE A 102 -7.04 11.54 0.02
CA ILE A 102 -6.03 10.67 0.64
C ILE A 102 -5.03 11.49 1.46
N PHE A 103 -4.59 12.65 0.96
CA PHE A 103 -3.67 13.52 1.67
C PHE A 103 -4.31 14.04 2.97
N VAL A 104 -5.54 14.55 2.90
CA VAL A 104 -6.30 15.00 4.06
C VAL A 104 -6.49 13.87 5.07
N MET A 105 -6.91 12.69 4.62
CA MET A 105 -7.06 11.51 5.48
C MET A 105 -5.73 11.11 6.14
N THR A 106 -4.60 11.22 5.43
CA THR A 106 -3.28 10.96 6.00
C THR A 106 -2.96 11.94 7.12
N VAL A 107 -3.20 13.24 6.91
CA VAL A 107 -3.00 14.25 7.95
C VAL A 107 -3.88 13.98 9.16
N VAL A 108 -5.16 13.67 8.96
CA VAL A 108 -6.10 13.34 10.04
C VAL A 108 -5.65 12.11 10.81
N LEU A 109 -5.24 11.04 10.11
CA LEU A 109 -4.71 9.82 10.73
C LEU A 109 -3.51 10.13 11.61
N LEU A 110 -2.55 10.92 11.12
CA LEU A 110 -1.36 11.31 11.89
C LEU A 110 -1.74 12.13 13.12
N LEU A 111 -2.65 13.10 12.99
CA LEU A 111 -3.10 13.90 14.12
C LEU A 111 -3.77 13.03 15.19
N ILE A 112 -4.61 12.06 14.80
CA ILE A 112 -5.24 11.12 15.73
C ILE A 112 -4.18 10.28 16.44
N GLN A 113 -3.27 9.65 15.69
CA GLN A 113 -2.22 8.78 16.25
C GLN A 113 -1.31 9.53 17.24
N PHE A 114 -0.82 10.72 16.85
CA PHE A 114 0.03 11.52 17.73
C PHE A 114 -0.74 12.12 18.91
N SER A 115 -2.02 12.46 18.76
CA SER A 115 -2.84 12.93 19.88
C SER A 115 -3.05 11.84 20.92
N ILE A 116 -3.34 10.61 20.51
CA ILE A 116 -3.44 9.46 21.41
C ILE A 116 -2.09 9.21 22.10
N ALA A 117 -1.00 9.19 21.34
CA ALA A 117 0.34 9.01 21.90
C ALA A 117 0.71 10.12 22.89
N GLY A 118 0.43 11.38 22.55
CA GLY A 118 0.67 12.55 23.40
C GLY A 118 -0.16 12.53 24.68
N LEU A 119 -1.42 12.08 24.62
CA LEU A 119 -2.27 11.92 25.79
C LEU A 119 -1.72 10.86 26.75
N VAL A 120 -1.30 9.70 26.23
CA VAL A 120 -0.74 8.60 27.02
C VAL A 120 0.64 8.97 27.59
N ALA A 121 1.51 9.56 26.78
CA ALA A 121 2.85 9.95 27.18
C ALA A 121 2.90 11.29 27.94
N ARG A 122 1.76 11.99 28.07
CA ARG A 122 1.65 13.36 28.61
C ARG A 122 2.61 14.34 27.92
N GLN A 123 2.74 14.23 26.60
CA GLN A 123 3.55 15.10 25.76
C GLN A 123 2.68 15.86 24.75
N ASN A 124 3.18 17.00 24.27
CA ASN A 124 2.48 17.76 23.24
C ASN A 124 2.54 17.01 21.88
N PRO A 125 1.39 16.61 21.30
CA PRO A 125 1.35 15.80 20.08
C PRO A 125 1.91 16.54 18.85
N LEU A 126 1.72 17.86 18.77
CA LEU A 126 2.24 18.67 17.67
C LEU A 126 3.77 18.81 17.74
N LYS A 127 4.33 18.87 18.95
CA LYS A 127 5.79 18.87 19.14
C LYS A 127 6.40 17.54 18.71
N MET A 128 5.78 16.43 19.09
CA MET A 128 6.18 15.08 18.68
C MET A 128 6.14 14.92 17.16
N LEU A 129 5.03 15.33 16.53
CA LEU A 129 4.87 15.27 15.07
C LEU A 129 5.92 16.15 14.35
N ARG A 130 6.20 17.34 14.88
CA ARG A 130 7.24 18.23 14.35
C ARG A 130 8.63 17.61 14.42
N THR A 131 8.96 16.91 15.51
CA THR A 131 10.22 16.16 15.62
C THR A 131 10.30 15.04 14.58
N MET A 132 9.19 14.35 14.32
CA MET A 132 9.12 13.28 13.32
C MET A 132 9.14 13.76 11.86
N MET A 133 9.06 15.06 11.61
CA MET A 133 8.98 15.59 10.25
C MET A 133 10.16 15.18 9.37
N THR A 134 11.37 15.07 9.93
CA THR A 134 12.55 14.59 9.20
C THR A 134 12.38 13.13 8.72
N ALA A 135 11.77 12.27 9.55
CA ALA A 135 11.47 10.90 9.17
C ALA A 135 10.39 10.84 8.09
N TYR A 136 9.33 11.66 8.20
CA TYR A 136 8.29 11.73 7.16
C TYR A 136 8.81 12.24 5.82
N MET A 137 9.68 13.24 5.79
CA MET A 137 10.29 13.74 4.56
C MET A 137 11.22 12.69 3.94
N THR A 138 11.96 11.94 4.77
CA THR A 138 12.77 10.81 4.31
C THR A 138 11.89 9.71 3.71
N ALA A 139 10.79 9.35 4.38
CA ALA A 139 9.84 8.36 3.87
C ALA A 139 9.18 8.81 2.55
N LEU A 140 8.84 10.09 2.42
CA LEU A 140 8.26 10.65 1.21
C LEU A 140 9.26 10.57 0.04
N GLY A 141 10.52 10.92 0.27
CA GLY A 141 11.56 10.90 -0.76
C GLY A 141 11.99 9.48 -1.15
N THR A 142 12.15 8.59 -0.18
CA THR A 142 12.61 7.20 -0.42
C THR A 142 11.49 6.24 -0.81
N GLN A 143 10.25 6.56 -0.43
CA GLN A 143 9.06 5.71 -0.59
C GLN A 143 9.23 4.31 0.02
N SER A 144 10.09 4.16 1.04
CA SER A 144 10.35 2.90 1.72
C SER A 144 10.38 3.04 3.24
N SER A 145 9.56 2.24 3.92
CA SER A 145 9.57 2.15 5.39
C SER A 145 10.91 1.62 5.91
N ALA A 146 11.47 0.60 5.25
CA ALA A 146 12.75 0.00 5.61
C ALA A 146 13.91 0.99 5.50
N ALA A 147 13.96 1.77 4.42
CA ALA A 147 14.98 2.81 4.24
C ALA A 147 14.88 3.95 5.28
N THR A 148 13.70 4.14 5.88
CA THR A 148 13.44 5.23 6.84
C THR A 148 13.76 4.84 8.29
N ILE A 149 13.93 3.54 8.61
CA ILE A 149 14.20 3.03 9.97
C ILE A 149 15.26 3.85 10.74
N PRO A 150 16.47 4.11 10.23
CA PRO A 150 17.51 4.80 11.00
C PRO A 150 17.09 6.23 11.38
N VAL A 151 16.42 6.94 10.47
CA VAL A 151 15.95 8.32 10.71
C VAL A 151 14.80 8.32 11.70
N THR A 152 13.83 7.41 11.55
CA THR A 152 12.72 7.25 12.49
C THR A 152 13.20 6.92 13.89
N LEU A 153 14.15 5.99 14.02
CA LEU A 153 14.73 5.61 15.31
C LEU A 153 15.35 6.82 16.02
N ALA A 154 16.18 7.60 15.32
CA ALA A 154 16.80 8.79 15.87
C ALA A 154 15.78 9.84 16.33
N GLN A 155 14.70 10.07 15.56
CA GLN A 155 13.64 11.00 15.96
C GLN A 155 12.80 10.47 17.14
N THR A 156 12.53 9.16 17.20
CA THR A 156 11.82 8.51 18.32
C THR A 156 12.59 8.68 19.63
N VAL A 157 13.91 8.49 19.62
CA VAL A 157 14.77 8.73 20.80
C VAL A 157 14.77 10.21 21.17
N LYS A 158 14.80 11.12 20.18
CA LYS A 158 14.73 12.57 20.42
C LYS A 158 13.41 13.04 21.05
N ILE A 159 12.32 12.31 20.86
CA ILE A 159 11.04 12.54 21.55
C ILE A 159 11.09 12.12 23.04
N GLY A 160 12.10 11.32 23.43
CA GLY A 160 12.30 10.86 24.81
C GLY A 160 11.85 9.42 25.05
N VAL A 161 11.63 8.63 23.99
CA VAL A 161 11.42 7.18 24.12
C VAL A 161 12.76 6.52 24.43
N ARG A 162 12.75 5.56 25.37
CA ARG A 162 13.94 4.78 25.74
C ARG A 162 14.57 4.10 24.51
N PRO A 163 15.89 4.21 24.29
CA PRO A 163 16.55 3.65 23.11
C PRO A 163 16.30 2.16 22.90
N GLU A 164 16.19 1.37 23.96
CA GLU A 164 15.96 -0.08 23.88
C GLU A 164 14.55 -0.37 23.34
N VAL A 165 13.56 0.42 23.78
CA VAL A 165 12.17 0.30 23.30
C VAL A 165 12.08 0.77 21.85
N ALA A 166 12.69 1.92 21.54
CA ALA A 166 12.67 2.47 20.18
C ALA A 166 13.40 1.54 19.18
N GLY A 167 14.53 0.96 19.58
CA GLY A 167 15.35 0.06 18.77
C GLY A 167 14.65 -1.25 18.42
N PHE A 168 13.71 -1.69 19.25
CA PHE A 168 12.87 -2.85 18.96
C PHE A 168 11.58 -2.49 18.20
N VAL A 169 10.85 -1.49 18.67
CA VAL A 169 9.50 -1.17 18.15
C VAL A 169 9.55 -0.53 16.77
N VAL A 170 10.53 0.34 16.48
CA VAL A 170 10.60 1.03 15.17
C VAL A 170 10.82 0.03 14.02
N PRO A 171 11.81 -0.89 14.06
CA PRO A 171 11.98 -1.88 13.01
C PRO A 171 10.79 -2.83 12.88
N LEU A 172 10.20 -3.25 14.00
CA LEU A 172 9.02 -4.12 14.00
C LEU A 172 7.84 -3.42 13.31
N CYS A 173 7.51 -2.19 13.70
CA CYS A 173 6.40 -1.45 13.12
C CYS A 173 6.65 -1.02 11.67
N ALA A 174 7.90 -0.90 11.22
CA ALA A 174 8.22 -0.61 9.82
C ALA A 174 7.73 -1.71 8.86
N THR A 175 7.46 -2.93 9.35
CA THR A 175 6.93 -4.04 8.56
C THR A 175 5.45 -4.32 8.83
N ILE A 176 5.01 -4.31 10.09
CA ILE A 176 3.65 -4.75 10.43
C ILE A 176 2.63 -3.61 10.57
N HIS A 177 3.08 -2.36 10.77
CA HIS A 177 2.19 -1.22 11.04
C HIS A 177 1.96 -0.38 9.76
N LEU A 178 1.22 -0.96 8.81
CA LEU A 178 0.97 -0.35 7.48
C LEU A 178 -0.37 0.41 7.40
N SER A 179 -0.73 1.17 8.44
CA SER A 179 -2.03 1.86 8.52
C SER A 179 -2.27 2.85 7.38
N GLY A 180 -1.24 3.60 6.98
CA GLY A 180 -1.33 4.53 5.85
C GLY A 180 -1.57 3.83 4.50
N SER A 181 -0.96 2.65 4.29
CA SER A 181 -1.18 1.85 3.08
C SER A 181 -2.58 1.24 3.07
N MET A 182 -3.01 0.65 4.19
CA MET A 182 -4.37 0.14 4.39
C MET A 182 -5.42 1.19 4.03
N MET A 183 -5.30 2.38 4.59
CA MET A 183 -6.21 3.50 4.33
C MET A 183 -6.25 3.89 2.84
N LYS A 184 -5.09 3.95 2.17
CA LYS A 184 -5.00 4.28 0.74
C LYS A 184 -5.60 3.20 -0.14
N ILE A 185 -5.29 1.93 0.13
CA ILE A 185 -5.82 0.78 -0.62
C ILE A 185 -7.34 0.77 -0.52
N VAL A 186 -7.87 0.87 0.70
CA VAL A 186 -9.32 0.89 0.94
C VAL A 186 -10.01 2.09 0.28
N ALA A 187 -9.39 3.28 0.31
CA ALA A 187 -9.93 4.46 -0.36
C ALA A 187 -9.94 4.29 -1.89
N CYS A 188 -8.83 3.80 -2.46
CA CYS A 188 -8.70 3.58 -3.90
C CYS A 188 -9.61 2.47 -4.40
N SER A 189 -9.73 1.34 -3.69
CA SER A 189 -10.62 0.24 -4.08
C SER A 189 -12.08 0.67 -4.04
N LEU A 190 -12.49 1.45 -3.03
CA LEU A 190 -13.84 2.00 -2.96
C LEU A 190 -14.11 2.94 -4.14
N ALA A 191 -13.15 3.81 -4.46
CA ALA A 191 -13.27 4.71 -5.60
C ALA A 191 -13.40 3.96 -6.92
N VAL A 192 -12.59 2.92 -7.15
CA VAL A 192 -12.69 2.08 -8.35
C VAL A 192 -14.06 1.40 -8.43
N MET A 193 -14.54 0.80 -7.33
CA MET A 193 -15.87 0.17 -7.31
C MET A 193 -16.98 1.17 -7.67
N MET A 194 -16.96 2.37 -7.09
CA MET A 194 -17.94 3.41 -7.38
C MET A 194 -17.88 3.87 -8.84
N LEU A 195 -16.67 4.00 -9.42
CA LEU A 195 -16.48 4.38 -10.83
C LEU A 195 -16.92 3.27 -11.79
N SER A 196 -16.77 2.01 -11.40
CA SER A 196 -17.22 0.85 -12.17
C SER A 196 -18.71 0.55 -11.99
N GLY A 197 -19.44 1.32 -11.18
CA GLY A 197 -20.87 1.09 -10.90
C GLY A 197 -21.14 -0.20 -10.12
N LEU A 198 -20.15 -0.71 -9.37
CA LEU A 198 -20.30 -1.89 -8.53
C LEU A 198 -20.95 -1.51 -7.20
N ASP A 199 -21.94 -2.29 -6.77
CA ASP A 199 -22.56 -2.12 -5.46
C ASP A 199 -21.58 -2.41 -4.33
N VAL A 200 -21.41 -1.44 -3.44
CA VAL A 200 -20.57 -1.56 -2.25
C VAL A 200 -21.42 -2.04 -1.08
N SER A 201 -21.51 -3.36 -0.91
CA SER A 201 -22.14 -3.96 0.27
C SER A 201 -21.22 -3.82 1.49
N MET A 202 -21.71 -3.25 2.60
CA MET A 202 -20.91 -3.11 3.83
C MET A 202 -20.45 -4.46 4.40
N GLY A 203 -21.27 -5.51 4.25
CA GLY A 203 -20.91 -6.88 4.66
C GLY A 203 -19.71 -7.43 3.87
N THR A 204 -19.76 -7.34 2.54
CA THR A 204 -18.66 -7.81 1.68
C THR A 204 -17.40 -6.95 1.87
N TYR A 205 -17.58 -5.63 1.98
CA TYR A 205 -16.47 -4.69 2.05
C TYR A 205 -15.74 -4.72 3.40
N SER A 206 -16.47 -4.93 4.50
CA SER A 206 -15.85 -5.17 5.81
C SER A 206 -14.99 -6.45 5.83
N GLY A 207 -15.47 -7.53 5.19
CA GLY A 207 -14.68 -8.74 4.99
C GLY A 207 -13.38 -8.49 4.24
N PHE A 208 -13.43 -7.68 3.17
CA PHE A 208 -12.24 -7.25 2.43
C PHE A 208 -11.26 -6.45 3.32
N ILE A 209 -11.74 -5.49 4.12
CA ILE A 209 -10.88 -4.70 5.01
C ILE A 209 -10.18 -5.58 6.06
N LEU A 210 -10.90 -6.54 6.65
CA LEU A 210 -10.34 -7.48 7.62
C LEU A 210 -9.28 -8.38 6.98
N LEU A 211 -9.57 -8.89 5.78
CA LEU A 211 -8.63 -9.70 5.01
C LEU A 211 -7.36 -8.92 4.68
N LEU A 212 -7.53 -7.68 4.23
CA LEU A 212 -6.42 -6.77 3.94
C LEU A 212 -5.56 -6.52 5.18
N GLY A 213 -6.18 -6.44 6.37
CA GLY A 213 -5.45 -6.31 7.63
C GLY A 213 -4.53 -7.49 7.92
N ILE A 214 -4.95 -8.71 7.58
CA ILE A 214 -4.15 -9.92 7.75
C ILE A 214 -3.04 -9.99 6.69
N THR A 215 -3.37 -9.73 5.42
CA THR A 215 -2.40 -9.80 4.30
C THR A 215 -1.28 -8.78 4.46
N MET A 216 -1.61 -7.59 4.94
CA MET A 216 -0.66 -6.48 5.05
C MET A 216 0.44 -6.71 6.08
N ILE A 217 0.29 -7.65 7.02
CA ILE A 217 1.39 -8.06 7.90
C ILE A 217 2.54 -8.69 7.11
N ALA A 218 2.22 -9.34 5.98
CA ALA A 218 3.18 -9.99 5.10
C ALA A 218 3.73 -9.08 3.99
N ALA A 219 3.17 -7.87 3.81
CA ALA A 219 3.55 -6.98 2.72
C ALA A 219 4.97 -6.41 2.92
N PRO A 220 5.83 -6.42 1.88
CA PRO A 220 7.20 -5.91 2.01
C PRO A 220 7.21 -4.37 2.08
N GLY A 221 8.07 -3.82 2.94
CA GLY A 221 8.24 -2.36 3.14
C GLY A 221 9.03 -1.64 2.04
N VAL A 222 8.95 -2.13 0.80
CA VAL A 222 9.64 -1.61 -0.40
C VAL A 222 8.68 -0.81 -1.29
N PRO A 223 9.18 0.04 -2.22
CA PRO A 223 8.31 0.82 -3.11
C PRO A 223 7.32 -0.08 -3.86
N GLY A 224 6.02 0.24 -3.76
CA GLY A 224 4.95 -0.55 -4.37
C GLY A 224 4.61 -1.88 -3.68
N GLY A 225 5.36 -2.29 -2.65
CA GLY A 225 5.20 -3.58 -1.98
C GLY A 225 3.81 -3.84 -1.42
N ALA A 226 3.16 -2.80 -0.86
CA ALA A 226 1.81 -2.89 -0.32
C ALA A 226 0.69 -3.00 -1.36
N ILE A 227 0.92 -2.57 -2.61
CA ILE A 227 -0.07 -2.68 -3.69
C ILE A 227 0.07 -4.01 -4.43
N MET A 228 1.31 -4.55 -4.48
CA MET A 228 1.64 -5.78 -5.18
C MET A 228 1.43 -7.04 -4.33
N ALA A 229 1.41 -6.89 -2.99
CA ALA A 229 1.10 -7.94 -2.02
C ALA A 229 -0.41 -8.03 -1.76
#